data_AF-A0A834Y4J8-F1
#
_entry.id   AF-A0A834Y4J8-F1
#
_cell.length_a   1.000
_cell.length_b   1.000
_cell.length_c   1.000
_cell.angle_alpha   90.00
_cell.angle_beta   90.00
_cell.angle_gamma   90.00
#
_symmetry.space_group_name_H-M   'P 1'
#
loop_
_entity.id
_entity.type
_entity.pdbx_description
1 polymer ?
#
loop_
_entity_poly.entity_id
_entity_poly.type
_entity_poly.pdbx_seq_one_letter_code
_entity_poly.pdbx_strand_id
1 'polypeptide(L)'
;MDDFSIFSITNIYSLPGVNKNNEIQSGKRPLSSMVPSIITTPDGDVKMIIARHLFMGDSLQRAITVPRIHHQLYPMVLTYSHLIPDRVIHGLRVLGHVIERSEYDSSVIALVRFDNYSS
;
A
#
# COMPACT_ATOMS: atom_id res chain seq x y z
N MET A 1 -2.55 19.99 -8.12
CA MET A 1 -3.95 19.56 -7.87
C MET A 1 -4.25 18.34 -8.73
N ASP A 2 -3.44 17.28 -8.63
CA ASP A 2 -3.54 16.13 -9.55
C ASP A 2 -4.41 14.97 -9.00
N ASP A 3 -4.76 15.04 -7.71
CA ASP A 3 -5.55 13.99 -7.03
C ASP A 3 -7.07 14.13 -7.28
N PHE A 4 -7.53 15.20 -7.93
CA PHE A 4 -8.91 15.30 -8.41
C PHE A 4 -9.06 14.59 -9.75
N SER A 5 -10.21 13.99 -10.01
CA SER A 5 -10.53 13.50 -11.35
C SER A 5 -10.90 14.66 -12.26
N ILE A 6 -10.23 14.79 -13.40
CA ILE A 6 -10.57 15.72 -14.47
C ILE A 6 -11.16 14.90 -15.63
N PHE A 7 -12.33 15.29 -16.12
CA PHE A 7 -13.00 14.59 -17.20
C PHE A 7 -12.10 14.44 -18.43
N SER A 8 -11.96 13.21 -18.94
CA SER A 8 -11.10 12.84 -20.08
C SER A 8 -9.58 12.92 -19.86
N ILE A 9 -9.11 13.13 -18.62
CA ILE A 9 -7.68 13.03 -18.27
C ILE A 9 -7.46 11.84 -17.33
N THR A 10 -6.41 11.09 -17.58
CA THR A 10 -5.94 10.04 -16.67
C THR A 10 -4.94 10.66 -15.71
N ASN A 11 -5.11 10.48 -14.40
CA ASN A 11 -4.17 11.04 -13.41
C ASN A 11 -2.83 10.27 -13.40
N ILE A 12 -1.84 10.75 -12.63
CA ILE A 12 -0.53 10.08 -12.53
C ILE A 12 -0.58 8.63 -12.03
N TYR A 13 -1.69 8.20 -11.44
CA TYR A 13 -1.92 6.83 -10.98
C TYR A 13 -2.67 5.97 -12.01
N SER A 14 -2.79 6.44 -13.26
CA SER A 14 -3.52 5.75 -14.33
C SER A 14 -5.03 5.56 -14.08
N LEU A 15 -5.63 6.32 -13.17
CA LEU A 15 -7.07 6.26 -12.91
C LEU A 15 -7.82 7.14 -13.92
N PRO A 16 -8.85 6.61 -14.60
CA PRO A 16 -9.62 7.40 -15.54
C PRO A 16 -10.46 8.45 -14.81
N GLY A 17 -10.46 9.69 -15.32
CA GLY A 17 -11.23 10.81 -14.81
C GLY A 17 -12.73 10.73 -15.09
N VAL A 18 -13.37 9.60 -14.75
CA VAL A 18 -14.82 9.37 -14.90
C VAL A 18 -15.57 9.48 -13.57
N ASN A 19 -14.86 9.70 -12.47
CA ASN A 19 -15.45 9.70 -11.14
C ASN A 19 -16.05 11.07 -10.77
N LYS A 20 -17.36 11.25 -10.97
CA LYS A 20 -18.10 12.45 -10.56
C LYS A 20 -17.91 12.83 -9.09
N ASN A 21 -17.65 11.85 -8.22
CA ASN A 21 -17.48 12.08 -6.78
C ASN A 21 -16.13 12.73 -6.45
N ASN A 22 -15.12 12.67 -7.33
CA ASN A 22 -13.80 13.26 -7.13
C ASN A 22 -13.49 14.41 -8.11
N GLU A 23 -14.51 15.01 -8.74
CA GLU A 23 -14.34 16.20 -9.59
C GLU A 23 -13.96 17.45 -8.76
N ILE A 24 -13.24 18.38 -9.41
CA ILE A 24 -12.83 19.67 -8.83
C ILE A 24 -14.05 20.54 -8.55
N GLN A 25 -14.16 21.03 -7.31
CA GLN A 25 -15.15 22.03 -6.90
C GLN A 25 -14.51 22.98 -5.90
N SER A 26 -14.95 24.25 -5.87
CA SER A 26 -14.40 25.25 -4.94
C SER A 26 -14.52 24.78 -3.49
N GLY A 27 -13.41 24.80 -2.75
CA GLY A 27 -13.34 24.38 -1.34
C GLY A 27 -13.37 22.86 -1.10
N LYS A 28 -13.52 22.02 -2.13
CA LYS A 28 -13.51 20.56 -1.98
C LYS A 28 -12.10 20.04 -1.70
N ARG A 29 -11.98 18.92 -0.99
CA ARG A 29 -10.72 18.19 -0.78
C ARG A 29 -10.64 17.01 -1.76
N PRO A 30 -9.49 16.77 -2.39
CA PRO A 30 -9.33 15.62 -3.27
C PRO A 30 -9.29 14.31 -2.47
N LEU A 31 -9.69 13.21 -3.10
CA LEU A 31 -9.48 11.87 -2.57
C LEU A 31 -7.98 11.60 -2.39
N SER A 32 -7.59 10.94 -1.30
CA SER A 32 -6.21 10.55 -1.04
C SER A 32 -6.12 9.07 -0.74
N SER A 33 -5.05 8.44 -1.21
CA SER A 33 -4.68 7.06 -0.85
C SER A 33 -3.85 6.98 0.44
N MET A 34 -3.60 8.11 1.12
CA MET A 34 -2.89 8.10 2.40
C MET A 34 -3.75 7.46 3.50
N VAL A 35 -3.18 6.46 4.19
CA VAL A 35 -3.83 5.75 5.29
C VAL A 35 -2.93 5.75 6.54
N PRO A 36 -2.73 6.91 7.19
CA PRO A 36 -2.00 6.95 8.45
C PRO A 36 -2.77 6.14 9.50
N SER A 37 -2.11 5.14 10.08
CA SER A 37 -2.77 4.14 10.94
C SER A 37 -2.08 4.07 12.29
N ILE A 38 -2.88 4.04 13.35
CA ILE A 38 -2.45 3.83 14.73
C ILE A 38 -3.30 2.70 15.31
N ILE A 39 -2.63 1.72 15.93
CA ILE A 39 -3.28 0.58 16.57
C ILE A 39 -2.96 0.63 18.05
N THR A 40 -3.98 0.51 18.89
CA THR A 40 -3.81 0.54 20.36
C THR A 40 -4.11 -0.81 20.99
N THR A 41 -3.35 -1.17 22.03
CA THR A 41 -3.73 -2.28 22.92
C THR A 41 -4.86 -1.86 23.86
N PRO A 42 -5.61 -2.80 24.46
CA PRO A 42 -6.55 -2.49 25.53
C PRO A 42 -5.90 -1.73 26.71
N ASP A 43 -4.61 -1.96 26.95
CA ASP A 43 -3.82 -1.33 28.00
C ASP A 43 -3.39 0.12 27.66
N GLY A 44 -3.73 0.60 26.45
CA GLY A 44 -3.45 1.96 26.00
C GLY A 44 -2.13 2.13 25.24
N ASP A 45 -1.45 1.05 24.90
CA ASP A 45 -0.17 1.12 24.19
C ASP A 45 -0.37 1.38 22.71
N VAL A 46 0.34 2.39 22.21
CA VAL A 46 0.28 2.81 20.83
C VAL A 46 1.30 2.02 20.00
N LYS A 47 0.83 1.42 18.90
CA LYS A 47 1.67 0.72 17.94
C LYS A 47 1.31 1.16 16.51
N MET A 48 2.29 1.65 15.76
CA MET A 48 2.17 1.84 14.31
C MET A 48 2.65 0.56 13.63
N ILE A 49 1.72 -0.29 13.22
CA ILE A 49 2.01 -1.65 12.77
C ILE A 49 1.47 -1.90 11.35
N ILE A 50 2.16 -2.78 10.63
CA ILE A 50 1.75 -3.38 9.36
C ILE A 50 1.28 -4.84 9.53
N ALA A 51 0.37 -5.28 8.65
CA ALA A 51 -0.28 -6.59 8.71
C ALA A 51 0.69 -7.77 8.91
N ARG A 52 1.89 -7.72 8.32
CA ARG A 52 2.91 -8.77 8.50
C ARG A 52 3.38 -8.92 9.94
N HIS A 53 3.57 -7.82 10.66
CA HIS A 53 3.97 -7.88 12.07
C HIS A 53 2.82 -8.39 12.95
N LEU A 54 1.57 -7.98 12.68
CA LEU A 54 0.41 -8.44 13.46
C LEU A 54 0.08 -9.91 13.23
N PHE A 55 -0.03 -10.32 11.97
CA PHE A 55 -0.66 -11.58 11.60
C PHE A 55 0.34 -12.64 11.17
N MET A 56 1.53 -12.25 10.71
CA MET A 56 2.56 -13.19 10.25
C MET A 56 3.72 -13.33 11.24
N GLY A 57 3.72 -12.57 12.34
CA GLY A 57 4.74 -12.65 13.39
C GLY A 57 6.13 -12.16 12.96
N ASP A 58 6.24 -11.44 11.84
CA ASP A 58 7.52 -10.88 11.41
C ASP A 58 8.02 -9.84 12.43
N SER A 59 9.34 -9.71 12.61
CA SER A 59 9.91 -8.55 13.30
C SER A 59 9.56 -7.26 12.57
N LEU A 60 9.51 -6.11 13.28
CA LEU A 60 9.17 -4.83 12.65
C LEU A 60 10.10 -4.51 11.46
N GLN A 61 11.40 -4.74 11.63
CA GLN A 61 12.40 -4.55 10.57
C GLN A 61 12.11 -5.42 9.34
N ARG A 62 11.79 -6.70 9.55
CA ARG A 62 11.46 -7.60 8.46
C ARG A 62 10.17 -7.17 7.77
N ALA A 63 9.16 -6.82 8.55
CA ALA A 63 7.86 -6.45 8.04
C ALA A 63 7.95 -5.23 7.08
N ILE A 64 8.82 -4.23 7.37
CA ILE A 64 8.97 -3.04 6.50
C ILE A 64 9.88 -3.27 5.27
N THR A 65 10.85 -4.20 5.37
CA THR A 65 11.87 -4.43 4.33
C THR A 65 11.50 -5.52 3.33
N VAL A 66 10.57 -6.40 3.67
CA VAL A 66 10.15 -7.48 2.78
C VAL A 66 9.51 -6.97 1.48
N PRO A 67 9.74 -7.66 0.35
CA PRO A 67 9.16 -7.32 -0.94
C PRO A 67 7.64 -7.26 -0.92
N ARG A 68 7.08 -6.36 -1.74
CA ARG A 68 5.64 -6.09 -1.84
C ARG A 68 5.13 -6.34 -3.26
N ILE A 69 3.85 -6.70 -3.35
CA ILE A 69 3.08 -6.77 -4.59
C ILE A 69 1.92 -5.79 -4.50
N HIS A 70 1.51 -5.23 -5.63
CA HIS A 70 0.44 -4.24 -5.71
C HIS A 70 -0.44 -4.49 -6.94
N HIS A 71 -1.75 -4.36 -6.77
CA HIS A 71 -2.72 -4.39 -7.86
C HIS A 71 -3.90 -3.48 -7.49
N GLN A 72 -4.28 -2.57 -8.37
CA GLN A 72 -5.29 -1.53 -8.10
C GLN A 72 -6.52 -1.64 -9.01
N LEU A 73 -6.78 -2.84 -9.54
CA LEU A 73 -7.84 -3.17 -10.50
C LEU A 73 -7.60 -2.58 -11.90
N TYR A 74 -7.38 -1.27 -12.01
CA TYR A 74 -7.09 -0.62 -13.28
C TYR A 74 -5.79 0.20 -13.22
N PRO A 75 -4.83 -0.01 -14.14
CA PRO A 75 -4.82 -1.05 -15.19
C PRO A 75 -4.79 -2.47 -14.58
N MET A 76 -5.22 -3.47 -15.36
CA MET A 76 -5.26 -4.89 -14.96
C MET A 76 -3.86 -5.53 -14.98
N VAL A 77 -2.93 -4.94 -14.22
CA VAL A 77 -1.53 -5.35 -14.12
C VAL A 77 -1.15 -5.41 -12.66
N LEU A 78 -0.50 -6.51 -12.26
CA LEU A 78 0.09 -6.68 -10.95
C LEU A 78 1.53 -6.18 -11.00
N THR A 79 1.88 -5.23 -10.13
CA THR A 79 3.25 -4.75 -9.99
C THR A 79 3.92 -5.35 -8.76
N TYR A 80 5.24 -5.54 -8.82
CA TYR A 80 5.99 -6.11 -7.70
C TYR A 80 7.37 -5.47 -7.52
N SER A 81 7.84 -5.41 -6.27
CA SER A 81 9.16 -4.87 -5.92
C SER A 81 10.29 -5.85 -6.23
N HIS A 82 11.53 -5.39 -6.09
CA HIS A 82 12.69 -6.29 -6.16
C HIS A 82 12.59 -7.43 -5.13
N LEU A 83 13.24 -8.57 -5.45
CA LEU A 83 13.46 -9.70 -4.54
C LEU A 83 12.23 -10.57 -4.21
N ILE A 84 11.11 -10.44 -4.95
CA ILE A 84 10.05 -11.45 -4.88
C ILE A 84 10.58 -12.79 -5.41
N PRO A 85 10.37 -13.93 -4.70
CA PRO A 85 10.82 -15.24 -5.18
C PRO A 85 10.19 -15.63 -6.53
N ASP A 86 11.00 -16.17 -7.45
CA ASP A 86 10.54 -16.55 -8.80
C ASP A 86 9.35 -17.52 -8.80
N ARG A 87 9.28 -18.43 -7.83
CA ARG A 87 8.14 -19.34 -7.67
C ARG A 87 6.81 -18.62 -7.52
N VAL A 88 6.81 -17.45 -6.87
CA VAL A 88 5.61 -16.62 -6.66
C VAL A 88 5.22 -15.95 -7.98
N ILE A 89 6.20 -15.37 -8.69
CA ILE A 89 5.97 -14.75 -10.00
C ILE A 89 5.45 -15.77 -11.01
N HIS A 90 6.06 -16.94 -11.06
CA HIS A 90 5.63 -18.03 -11.93
C HIS A 90 4.22 -18.50 -11.59
N GLY A 91 3.92 -18.73 -10.31
CA GLY A 91 2.58 -19.14 -9.87
C GLY A 91 1.50 -18.13 -10.26
N LEU A 92 1.76 -16.84 -10.07
CA LEU A 92 0.83 -15.78 -10.46
C LEU A 92 0.62 -15.72 -11.98
N ARG A 93 1.66 -15.94 -12.80
CA ARG A 93 1.53 -16.02 -14.26
C ARG A 93 0.69 -17.21 -14.71
N VAL A 94 0.87 -18.38 -14.08
CA VAL A 94 0.07 -19.58 -14.35
C VAL A 94 -1.40 -19.35 -14.03
N LEU A 95 -1.69 -18.56 -13.00
CA LEU A 95 -3.05 -18.13 -12.65
C LEU A 95 -3.64 -17.07 -13.61
N GLY A 96 -2.88 -16.62 -14.61
CA GLY A 96 -3.33 -15.68 -15.63
C GLY A 96 -3.09 -14.20 -15.31
N HIS A 97 -2.35 -13.88 -14.24
CA HIS A 97 -2.00 -12.49 -13.96
C HIS A 97 -0.99 -11.94 -14.97
N VAL A 98 -1.25 -10.75 -15.49
CA VAL A 98 -0.24 -9.92 -16.16
C VAL A 98 0.59 -9.25 -15.07
N ILE A 99 1.91 -9.43 -15.10
CA ILE A 99 2.79 -9.03 -14.01
C ILE A 99 3.99 -8.26 -14.54
N GLU A 100 4.25 -7.10 -13.95
CA GLU A 100 5.36 -6.21 -14.30
C GLU A 100 6.18 -5.84 -13.06
N ARG A 101 7.49 -5.69 -13.25
CA ARG A 101 8.37 -5.29 -12.17
C ARG A 101 8.29 -3.78 -12.00
N SER A 102 8.10 -3.32 -10.77
CA SER A 102 8.10 -1.89 -10.47
C SER A 102 9.52 -1.33 -10.44
N GLU A 103 9.70 -0.13 -10.99
CA GLU A 103 10.93 0.67 -10.84
C GLU A 103 10.94 1.47 -9.53
N TYR A 104 9.77 1.68 -8.93
CA TYR A 104 9.57 2.48 -7.73
C TYR A 104 9.01 1.62 -6.59
N ASP A 105 9.51 1.83 -5.39
CA ASP A 105 8.97 1.22 -4.18
C ASP A 105 8.19 2.26 -3.35
N SER A 106 7.10 1.82 -2.73
CA SER A 106 6.43 2.61 -1.70
C SER A 106 7.29 2.69 -0.44
N SER A 107 7.19 3.79 0.31
CA SER A 107 7.85 3.94 1.61
C SER A 107 6.91 3.57 2.76
N VAL A 108 7.43 2.88 3.76
CA VAL A 108 6.71 2.53 4.99
C VAL A 108 7.57 2.94 6.17
N ILE A 109 7.03 3.78 7.05
CA ILE A 109 7.64 4.17 8.31
C ILE A 109 6.73 3.64 9.42
N ALA A 110 7.31 2.88 10.35
CA ALA A 110 6.57 2.21 11.41
C ALA A 110 7.35 2.27 12.72
N LEU A 111 6.62 2.33 13.84
CA LEU A 111 7.18 2.38 15.19
C LEU A 111 6.34 1.48 16.10
N VAL A 112 7.02 0.66 16.90
CA VAL A 112 6.39 -0.20 17.90
C VAL A 112 7.01 0.11 19.25
N ARG A 113 6.16 0.37 20.24
CA ARG A 113 6.56 0.43 21.64
C ARG A 113 6.64 -1.00 22.18
N PHE A 114 7.78 -1.31 22.80
CA PHE A 114 7.98 -2.50 23.61
C PHE A 114 8.02 -2.07 25.06
N ASP A 115 7.20 -2.70 25.90
CA ASP A 115 7.31 -2.52 27.34
C ASP A 115 8.46 -3.40 27.83
N ASN A 116 9.61 -2.76 28.07
CA ASN A 116 10.73 -3.40 28.73
C ASN A 116 10.42 -3.49 30.23
N TYR A 117 9.52 -4.38 30.62
CA TYR A 117 9.41 -4.84 32.01
C TYR A 117 9.74 -6.32 32.07
N SER A 118 11.03 -6.62 32.00
CA SER A 118 11.61 -7.83 32.57
C SER A 118 12.35 -7.40 33.84
N SER A 119 11.74 -7.72 34.98
CA SER A 119 12.40 -7.81 36.30
C SER A 119 13.60 -8.74 36.25
#